data_AF-L1JG20-F1
#
_entry.id   AF-L1JG20-F1
#
_cell.length_a   1.000
_cell.length_b   1.000
_cell.length_c   1.000
_cell.angle_alpha   90.00
_cell.angle_beta   90.00
_cell.angle_gamma   90.00
#
_symmetry.space_group_name_H-M   'P 1'
#
loop_
_entity.id
_entity.type
_entity.pdbx_description
1 polymer ?
#
loop_
_entity_poly.entity_id
_entity_poly.type
_entity_poly.pdbx_seq_one_letter_code
_entity_poly.pdbx_strand_id
1 'polypeptide(L)'
;MFLRRFLVSKVYASRAKQVYIRTFASGPNDAIKGRQLAFEIGIALSLGLAAAYGVRSHLQKDVEPWAPKSKAGKSEKSTLKKSMSAEEKAEVAKFEKWLEEQRKNSKPDPKDTEDFKFITFTELPPFHSGHRSLMSKVLTADLFAKYKDITSSKGYSFSNAIQCGVLKPHLGVGFTAGDEECFDLFKEIIYPIVKGWHKFDPETQSHRSDLNPLHLNFSREQQLKFDQYVESTRVRAARNISGFSLPCGATPKEREGVENVLKQAFGMFQGELRGKYYPLGNLTAQEEEMLQSNGFLFQKPGPAQLLAVAGAARQWPDNRGIFHNNEKTALAWCNEEDHCRIISMQKGGDVWSVFARFCKISDTIAEAAQKNGAKLMYSDKLGFLGTCPSNLGTGLRASVMIRIPQLNKDPKALEKVCDAFDLQPRGSSGEHSEAVGGKWDISNKQRIGFSEVELVQKMIDGVTKIIAIEEMLVANPGMTPMQALEKVK
;
A
#
# COMPACT_ATOMS: atom_id res chain seq x y z
N MET A 1 41.46 36.35 -6.75
CA MET A 1 40.00 36.12 -6.95
C MET A 1 39.10 37.22 -6.38
N PHE A 2 39.57 38.06 -5.46
CA PHE A 2 38.76 39.15 -4.87
C PHE A 2 38.72 40.46 -5.70
N LEU A 3 39.69 40.71 -6.59
CA LEU A 3 39.73 41.94 -7.41
C LEU A 3 38.91 41.90 -8.71
N ARG A 4 38.46 40.73 -9.18
CA ARG A 4 37.58 40.61 -10.38
C ARG A 4 36.09 40.74 -10.07
N ARG A 5 35.67 40.63 -8.81
CA ARG A 5 34.26 40.79 -8.39
C ARG A 5 33.83 42.25 -8.22
N PHE A 6 34.77 43.17 -8.00
CA PHE A 6 34.45 44.58 -7.75
C PHE A 6 34.23 45.40 -9.03
N LEU A 7 34.82 45.00 -10.16
CA LEU A 7 34.70 45.70 -11.44
C LEU A 7 33.41 45.37 -12.22
N VAL A 8 32.83 44.18 -12.04
CA VAL A 8 31.59 43.80 -12.74
C VAL A 8 30.36 44.51 -12.14
N SER A 9 30.36 44.77 -10.82
CA SER A 9 29.25 45.44 -10.13
C SER A 9 29.06 46.91 -10.58
N LYS A 10 30.14 47.66 -10.84
CA LYS A 10 30.05 49.07 -11.24
C LYS A 10 29.56 49.30 -12.67
N VAL A 11 29.78 48.36 -13.58
CA VAL A 11 29.33 48.48 -14.99
C VAL A 11 27.83 48.21 -15.13
N TYR A 12 27.27 47.30 -14.32
CA TYR A 12 25.83 46.98 -14.35
C TYR A 12 24.96 48.05 -13.66
N ALA A 13 25.45 48.66 -12.57
CA ALA A 13 24.74 49.74 -11.88
C ALA A 13 24.62 51.02 -12.75
N SER A 14 25.61 51.28 -13.62
CA SER A 14 25.60 52.43 -14.55
C SER A 14 24.54 52.27 -15.66
N ARG A 15 24.38 51.06 -16.22
CA ARG A 15 23.39 50.78 -17.26
C ARG A 15 21.94 50.75 -16.75
N ALA A 16 21.70 50.24 -15.54
CA ALA A 16 20.37 50.26 -14.92
C ALA A 16 19.87 51.70 -14.66
N LYS A 17 20.78 52.62 -14.30
CA LYS A 17 20.45 54.03 -14.04
C LYS A 17 20.11 54.80 -15.33
N GLN A 18 20.70 54.45 -16.48
CA GLN A 18 20.37 55.07 -17.78
C GLN A 18 19.04 54.58 -18.37
N VAL A 19 18.63 53.33 -18.10
CA VAL A 19 17.33 52.80 -18.56
C VAL A 19 16.18 53.42 -17.77
N TYR A 20 16.33 53.57 -16.44
CA TYR A 20 15.31 54.15 -15.57
C TYR A 20 14.96 55.61 -15.93
N ILE A 21 15.93 56.38 -16.42
CA ILE A 21 15.74 57.79 -16.81
C ILE A 21 15.02 57.94 -18.17
N ARG A 22 15.08 56.93 -19.06
CA ARG A 22 14.41 56.98 -20.37
C ARG A 22 12.95 56.53 -20.35
N THR A 23 12.50 55.78 -19.35
CA THR A 23 11.14 55.23 -19.30
C THR A 23 10.08 56.23 -18.78
N PHE A 24 10.49 57.35 -18.18
CA PHE A 24 9.57 58.34 -17.59
C PHE A 24 9.29 59.57 -18.46
N ALA A 25 9.66 59.55 -19.74
CA ALA A 25 9.52 60.72 -20.62
C ALA A 25 8.63 60.54 -21.87
N SER A 26 7.85 59.46 -22.01
CA SER A 26 6.95 59.31 -23.16
C SER A 26 5.64 58.58 -22.81
N GLY A 27 4.55 59.06 -23.40
CA GLY A 27 3.16 58.83 -23.01
C GLY A 27 2.57 57.41 -23.18
N PRO A 28 1.24 57.26 -22.99
CA PRO A 28 0.61 56.02 -22.51
C PRO A 28 0.62 54.79 -23.44
N ASN A 29 1.12 54.88 -24.68
CA ASN A 29 1.05 53.78 -25.65
C ASN A 29 2.29 52.85 -25.70
N ASP A 30 3.34 53.11 -24.90
CA ASP A 30 4.53 52.24 -24.82
C ASP A 30 4.60 51.36 -23.54
N ALA A 31 3.59 51.43 -22.66
CA ALA A 31 3.56 50.69 -21.40
C ALA A 31 3.49 49.15 -21.56
N ILE A 32 3.01 48.67 -22.71
CA ILE A 32 2.88 47.23 -23.01
C ILE A 32 4.24 46.64 -23.43
N LYS A 33 5.02 47.35 -24.25
CA LYS A 33 6.37 46.92 -24.66
C LYS A 33 7.38 47.02 -23.51
N GLY A 34 7.22 48.01 -22.63
CA GLY A 34 8.05 48.14 -21.42
C GLY A 34 7.87 46.98 -20.42
N ARG A 35 6.65 46.45 -20.28
CA ARG A 35 6.38 45.29 -19.41
C ARG A 35 6.92 43.99 -19.97
N GLN A 36 6.89 43.82 -21.29
CA GLN A 36 7.40 42.62 -21.97
C GLN A 36 8.93 42.57 -21.94
N LEU A 37 9.61 43.70 -22.14
CA LEU A 37 11.07 43.80 -22.03
C LEU A 37 11.56 43.67 -20.57
N ALA A 38 10.80 44.18 -19.58
CA ALA A 38 11.11 43.99 -18.15
C ALA A 38 10.94 42.52 -17.72
N PHE A 39 9.97 41.80 -18.29
CA PHE A 39 9.78 40.37 -18.06
C PHE A 39 10.90 39.52 -18.69
N GLU A 40 11.30 39.84 -19.92
CA GLU A 40 12.40 39.14 -20.61
C GLU A 40 13.78 39.43 -19.99
N ILE A 41 14.04 40.66 -19.55
CA ILE A 41 15.26 41.00 -18.80
C ILE A 41 15.23 40.37 -17.39
N GLY A 42 14.05 40.25 -16.76
CA GLY A 42 13.87 39.54 -15.50
C GLY A 42 14.18 38.04 -15.60
N ILE A 43 13.79 37.41 -16.72
CA ILE A 43 14.09 36.01 -17.03
C ILE A 43 15.58 35.83 -17.38
N ALA A 44 16.17 36.75 -18.16
CA ALA A 44 17.58 36.69 -18.52
C ALA A 44 18.52 36.93 -17.32
N LEU A 45 18.16 37.82 -16.38
CA LEU A 45 18.91 38.05 -15.14
C LEU A 45 18.78 36.87 -14.16
N SER A 46 17.62 36.23 -14.06
CA SER A 46 17.40 35.07 -13.18
C SER A 46 18.08 33.80 -13.71
N LEU A 47 18.10 33.58 -15.03
CA LEU A 47 18.83 32.48 -15.65
C LEU A 47 20.36 32.72 -15.64
N GLY A 48 20.81 33.96 -15.81
CA GLY A 48 22.23 34.33 -15.75
C GLY A 48 22.85 34.27 -14.34
N LEU A 49 22.06 34.57 -13.30
CA LEU A 49 22.48 34.43 -11.89
C LEU A 49 22.52 32.96 -11.44
N ALA A 50 21.62 32.11 -11.95
CA ALA A 50 21.60 30.68 -11.64
C ALA A 50 22.79 29.90 -12.23
N ALA A 51 23.36 30.38 -13.35
CA ALA A 51 24.55 29.77 -13.96
C ALA A 51 25.89 30.22 -13.32
N ALA A 52 25.93 31.38 -12.66
CA ALA A 52 27.17 31.98 -12.11
C ALA A 52 27.34 31.83 -10.59
N TYR A 53 26.28 31.52 -9.85
CA TYR A 53 26.34 31.22 -8.41
C TYR A 53 25.83 29.80 -8.16
N GLY A 54 26.76 28.86 -7.99
CA GLY A 54 26.50 27.52 -7.46
C GLY A 54 25.99 27.58 -6.02
N VAL A 55 24.72 27.96 -5.87
CA VAL A 55 23.99 28.02 -4.61
C VAL A 55 22.73 27.18 -4.78
N ARG A 56 22.86 25.89 -4.46
CA ARG A 56 21.73 25.03 -4.10
C ARG A 56 21.25 25.46 -2.69
N SER A 57 20.39 26.48 -2.59
CA SER A 57 19.55 26.68 -1.40
C SER A 57 18.36 25.69 -1.50
N HIS A 58 18.21 24.69 -0.63
CA HIS A 58 17.86 24.75 0.80
C HIS A 58 16.54 25.48 1.10
N LEU A 59 15.50 25.22 0.31
CA LEU A 59 14.10 25.50 0.65
C LEU A 59 13.13 24.66 -0.24
N GLN A 60 13.36 23.34 -0.32
CA GLN A 60 12.40 22.33 -0.83
C GLN A 60 13.00 20.91 -0.70
N LYS A 61 13.44 20.54 0.50
CA LYS A 61 13.66 19.15 0.88
C LYS A 61 12.76 18.90 2.08
N ASP A 62 12.11 17.74 2.12
CA ASP A 62 11.25 17.23 3.20
C ASP A 62 9.76 17.04 2.85
N VAL A 63 9.43 17.02 1.56
CA VAL A 63 8.38 16.11 1.06
C VAL A 63 9.08 15.08 0.19
N GLU A 64 9.59 14.00 0.79
CA GLU A 64 9.98 12.83 0.00
C GLU A 64 8.72 12.32 -0.71
N PRO A 65 8.75 12.22 -2.04
CA PRO A 65 7.70 11.57 -2.78
C PRO A 65 7.66 10.11 -2.31
N TRP A 66 6.51 9.66 -1.77
CA TRP A 66 6.25 8.23 -1.61
C TRP A 66 6.50 7.65 -3.00
N ALA A 67 7.45 6.76 -3.18
CA ALA A 67 7.67 6.06 -4.45
C ALA A 67 8.57 4.90 -4.04
N PRO A 68 8.16 3.64 -4.24
CA PRO A 68 9.07 2.54 -4.02
C PRO A 68 10.18 2.66 -5.07
N LYS A 69 11.29 3.31 -4.72
CA LYS A 69 12.52 3.24 -5.49
C LYS A 69 13.06 1.83 -5.30
N SER A 70 12.72 0.91 -6.19
CA SER A 70 13.42 -0.36 -6.34
C SER A 70 14.81 -0.09 -6.92
N LYS A 71 15.71 0.46 -6.11
CA LYS A 71 17.15 0.28 -6.29
C LYS A 71 17.55 -0.75 -5.26
N ALA A 72 17.81 -1.97 -5.73
CA ALA A 72 18.48 -3.00 -4.96
C ALA A 72 19.85 -2.46 -4.52
N GLY A 73 19.89 -1.81 -3.37
CA GLY A 73 21.11 -1.50 -2.65
C GLY A 73 21.68 -2.82 -2.16
N LYS A 74 22.88 -3.15 -2.62
CA LYS A 74 23.70 -4.22 -2.05
C LYS A 74 24.08 -3.79 -0.63
N SER A 75 23.24 -4.09 0.36
CA SER A 75 23.72 -4.19 1.73
C SER A 75 24.46 -5.52 1.86
N GLU A 76 25.67 -5.47 2.44
CA GLU A 76 26.45 -6.64 2.81
C GLU A 76 25.67 -7.48 3.82
N LYS A 77 24.82 -8.36 3.32
CA LYS A 77 24.29 -9.47 4.09
C LYS A 77 25.38 -10.52 4.22
N SER A 78 26.11 -10.48 5.34
CA SER A 78 26.70 -11.70 5.90
C SER A 78 25.57 -12.63 6.31
N THR A 79 25.09 -13.42 5.36
CA THR A 79 24.29 -14.62 5.65
C THR A 79 24.90 -15.72 4.83
N LEU A 80 25.47 -16.71 5.53
CA LEU A 80 25.74 -18.02 4.97
C LEU A 80 24.52 -18.43 4.14
N LYS A 81 24.66 -18.43 2.80
CA LYS A 81 23.71 -19.14 1.93
C LYS A 81 23.86 -20.59 2.34
N LYS A 82 23.00 -21.07 3.25
CA LYS A 82 22.90 -22.49 3.56
C LYS A 82 22.55 -23.17 2.24
N SER A 83 23.53 -23.82 1.64
CA SER A 83 23.30 -24.59 0.43
C SER A 83 22.30 -25.67 0.77
N MET A 84 21.29 -25.85 -0.09
CA MET A 84 20.34 -26.94 0.08
C MET A 84 21.08 -28.28 0.20
N SER A 85 20.61 -29.14 1.10
CA SER A 85 21.12 -30.50 1.22
C SER A 85 20.83 -31.31 -0.05
N ALA A 86 21.45 -32.49 -0.18
CA ALA A 86 21.16 -33.38 -1.30
C ALA A 86 19.68 -33.82 -1.30
N GLU A 87 19.14 -34.07 -0.11
CA GLU A 87 17.74 -34.44 0.11
C GLU A 87 16.79 -33.31 -0.31
N GLU A 88 17.04 -32.07 0.14
CA GLU A 88 16.23 -30.90 -0.23
C GLU A 88 16.24 -30.67 -1.75
N LYS A 89 17.38 -30.88 -2.42
CA LYS A 89 17.47 -30.79 -3.88
C LYS A 89 16.66 -31.89 -4.57
N ALA A 90 16.68 -33.10 -4.04
CA ALA A 90 15.90 -34.21 -4.58
C ALA A 90 14.39 -33.99 -4.43
N GLU A 91 13.95 -33.45 -3.29
CA GLU A 91 12.55 -33.06 -3.07
C GLU A 91 12.09 -31.98 -4.06
N VAL A 92 12.91 -30.93 -4.27
CA VAL A 92 12.61 -29.89 -5.27
C VAL A 92 12.56 -30.47 -6.67
N ALA A 93 13.51 -31.33 -7.06
CA ALA A 93 13.50 -31.96 -8.37
C ALA A 93 12.25 -32.84 -8.58
N LYS A 94 11.81 -33.57 -7.54
CA LYS A 94 10.56 -34.33 -7.57
C LYS A 94 9.35 -33.42 -7.76
N PHE A 95 9.30 -32.30 -7.03
CA PHE A 95 8.23 -31.31 -7.15
C PHE A 95 8.16 -30.69 -8.55
N GLU A 96 9.29 -30.29 -9.13
CA GLU A 96 9.34 -29.69 -10.47
C GLU A 96 8.89 -30.68 -11.55
N LYS A 97 9.33 -31.96 -11.46
CA LYS A 97 8.86 -33.01 -12.38
C LYS A 97 7.35 -33.22 -12.26
N TRP A 98 6.85 -33.31 -11.04
CA TRP A 98 5.41 -33.41 -10.77
C TRP A 98 4.65 -32.21 -11.36
N LEU A 99 5.13 -30.99 -11.14
CA LEU A 99 4.49 -29.77 -11.61
C LEU A 99 4.41 -29.71 -13.14
N GLU A 100 5.45 -30.15 -13.84
CA GLU A 100 5.45 -30.21 -15.30
C GLU A 100 4.38 -31.20 -15.83
N GLU A 101 4.23 -32.35 -15.18
CA GLU A 101 3.17 -33.32 -15.51
C GLU A 101 1.77 -32.72 -15.28
N GLN A 102 1.56 -32.01 -14.17
CA GLN A 102 0.28 -31.32 -13.88
C GLN A 102 -0.02 -30.22 -14.91
N ARG A 103 0.99 -29.43 -15.31
CA ARG A 103 0.84 -28.41 -16.37
C ARG A 103 0.44 -29.02 -17.71
N LYS A 104 1.09 -30.11 -18.11
CA LYS A 104 0.81 -30.82 -19.36
C LYS A 104 -0.62 -31.39 -19.40
N ASN A 105 -1.10 -31.87 -18.26
CA ASN A 105 -2.42 -32.48 -18.13
C ASN A 105 -3.55 -31.46 -17.84
N SER A 106 -3.19 -30.20 -17.58
CA SER A 106 -4.17 -29.15 -17.30
C SER A 106 -4.99 -28.84 -18.55
N LYS A 107 -6.32 -28.83 -18.39
CA LYS A 107 -7.23 -28.39 -19.45
C LYS A 107 -7.18 -26.86 -19.56
N PRO A 108 -7.41 -26.29 -20.76
CA PRO A 108 -7.52 -24.84 -20.90
C PRO A 108 -8.65 -24.29 -20.03
N ASP A 109 -8.38 -23.24 -19.26
CA ASP A 109 -9.42 -22.46 -18.58
C ASP A 109 -9.86 -21.30 -19.51
N PRO A 110 -11.16 -20.96 -19.60
CA PRO A 110 -11.64 -19.81 -20.36
C PRO A 110 -10.97 -18.47 -19.98
N LYS A 111 -10.35 -18.41 -18.80
CA LYS A 111 -9.68 -17.24 -18.23
C LYS A 111 -8.17 -17.21 -18.51
N ASP A 112 -7.61 -18.22 -19.15
CA ASP A 112 -6.20 -18.28 -19.52
C ASP A 112 -5.81 -17.16 -20.50
N THR A 113 -4.54 -16.73 -20.45
CA THR A 113 -3.91 -15.79 -21.37
C THR A 113 -2.61 -16.37 -21.92
N GLU A 114 -1.98 -15.67 -22.86
CA GLU A 114 -0.66 -16.03 -23.35
C GLU A 114 0.39 -16.06 -22.21
N ASP A 115 0.30 -15.10 -21.29
CA ASP A 115 1.26 -14.93 -20.18
C ASP A 115 0.84 -15.60 -18.86
N PHE A 116 -0.33 -16.26 -18.81
CA PHE A 116 -0.84 -16.91 -17.61
C PHE A 116 -1.74 -18.10 -17.92
N LYS A 117 -1.56 -19.20 -17.20
CA LYS A 117 -2.45 -20.37 -17.26
C LYS A 117 -2.81 -20.86 -15.87
N PHE A 118 -4.06 -21.23 -15.67
CA PHE A 118 -4.45 -22.04 -14.52
C PHE A 118 -3.96 -23.48 -14.68
N ILE A 119 -3.61 -24.11 -13.56
CA ILE A 119 -3.12 -25.47 -13.47
C ILE A 119 -4.16 -26.27 -12.71
N THR A 120 -4.62 -27.37 -13.28
CA THR A 120 -5.47 -28.34 -12.59
C THR A 120 -4.57 -29.33 -11.86
N PHE A 121 -4.68 -29.40 -10.53
CA PHE A 121 -3.96 -30.39 -9.73
C PHE A 121 -4.82 -31.64 -9.56
N THR A 122 -4.35 -32.78 -10.06
CA THR A 122 -5.09 -34.06 -10.01
C THR A 122 -4.76 -34.91 -8.79
N GLU A 123 -3.63 -34.61 -8.14
CA GLU A 123 -3.12 -35.26 -6.94
C GLU A 123 -2.55 -34.23 -5.97
N LEU A 124 -2.46 -34.59 -4.68
CA LEU A 124 -1.96 -33.69 -3.64
C LEU A 124 -0.53 -33.23 -4.01
N PRO A 125 -0.26 -31.90 -4.02
CA PRO A 125 1.08 -31.41 -4.32
C PRO A 125 2.12 -32.01 -3.36
N PRO A 126 3.27 -32.51 -3.88
CA PRO A 126 4.34 -33.04 -3.04
C PRO A 126 5.13 -31.87 -2.42
N PHE A 127 4.49 -31.17 -1.47
CA PHE A 127 5.09 -30.05 -0.76
C PHE A 127 6.42 -30.47 -0.12
N HIS A 128 7.44 -29.65 -0.29
CA HIS A 128 8.76 -29.87 0.28
C HIS A 128 9.05 -28.84 1.39
N SER A 129 10.20 -28.95 2.06
CA SER A 129 10.58 -28.08 3.20
C SER A 129 10.56 -26.57 2.90
N GLY A 130 10.57 -26.20 1.62
CA GLY A 130 10.48 -24.81 1.17
C GLY A 130 9.08 -24.21 1.27
N HIS A 131 8.02 -25.04 1.22
CA HIS A 131 6.62 -24.60 1.27
C HIS A 131 6.21 -24.26 2.70
N ARG A 132 6.14 -22.96 3.00
CA ARG A 132 5.92 -22.46 4.37
C ARG A 132 4.52 -21.91 4.61
N SER A 133 3.70 -21.85 3.56
CA SER A 133 2.37 -21.26 3.60
C SER A 133 1.44 -21.96 4.59
N LEU A 134 0.47 -21.24 5.12
CA LEU A 134 -0.58 -21.85 5.95
C LEU A 134 -1.43 -22.82 5.12
N MET A 135 -1.71 -22.51 3.85
CA MET A 135 -2.40 -23.42 2.93
C MET A 135 -1.69 -24.78 2.84
N SER A 136 -0.39 -24.80 2.57
CA SER A 136 0.37 -26.07 2.45
C SER A 136 0.48 -26.84 3.77
N LYS A 137 0.29 -26.19 4.92
CA LYS A 137 0.26 -26.85 6.24
C LYS A 137 -1.12 -27.39 6.60
N VAL A 138 -2.18 -26.77 6.09
CA VAL A 138 -3.58 -27.16 6.35
C VAL A 138 -4.04 -28.24 5.39
N LEU A 139 -3.58 -28.21 4.14
CA LEU A 139 -4.05 -29.10 3.09
C LEU A 139 -3.58 -30.55 3.30
N THR A 140 -4.49 -31.40 3.77
CA THR A 140 -4.29 -32.85 3.89
C THR A 140 -4.70 -33.59 2.62
N ALA A 141 -4.35 -34.87 2.52
CA ALA A 141 -4.80 -35.73 1.43
C ALA A 141 -6.34 -35.83 1.36
N ASP A 142 -7.00 -35.91 2.51
CA ASP A 142 -8.47 -36.00 2.59
C ASP A 142 -9.13 -34.70 2.14
N LEU A 143 -8.63 -33.54 2.59
CA LEU A 143 -9.13 -32.24 2.14
C LEU A 143 -8.89 -32.05 0.65
N PHE A 144 -7.73 -32.45 0.14
CA PHE A 144 -7.46 -32.39 -1.29
C PHE A 144 -8.42 -33.28 -2.08
N ALA A 145 -8.60 -34.55 -1.68
CA ALA A 145 -9.52 -35.48 -2.34
C ALA A 145 -10.96 -34.96 -2.33
N LYS A 146 -11.38 -34.29 -1.25
CA LYS A 146 -12.68 -33.66 -1.11
C LYS A 146 -12.89 -32.48 -2.06
N TYR A 147 -11.88 -31.63 -2.25
CA TYR A 147 -12.04 -30.35 -2.96
C TYR A 147 -11.47 -30.31 -4.38
N LYS A 148 -10.62 -31.25 -4.80
CA LYS A 148 -9.90 -31.20 -6.08
C LYS A 148 -10.79 -30.99 -7.32
N ASP A 149 -12.02 -31.51 -7.28
CA ASP A 149 -12.99 -31.42 -8.39
C ASP A 149 -14.07 -30.34 -8.15
N ILE A 150 -13.97 -29.59 -7.06
CA ILE A 150 -14.93 -28.54 -6.69
C ILE A 150 -14.57 -27.23 -7.37
N THR A 151 -15.58 -26.59 -7.95
CA THR A 151 -15.49 -25.32 -8.66
C THR A 151 -16.67 -24.45 -8.26
N SER A 152 -16.42 -23.16 -8.03
CA SER A 152 -17.50 -22.20 -7.77
C SER A 152 -18.44 -22.07 -8.98
N SER A 153 -19.63 -21.54 -8.75
CA SER A 153 -20.62 -21.19 -9.77
C SER A 153 -20.08 -20.25 -10.86
N LYS A 154 -18.98 -19.53 -10.58
CA LYS A 154 -18.29 -18.65 -11.53
C LYS A 154 -17.08 -19.28 -12.22
N GLY A 155 -16.85 -20.57 -12.01
CA GLY A 155 -15.77 -21.28 -12.68
C GLY A 155 -14.40 -21.03 -12.04
N TYR A 156 -14.33 -20.74 -10.74
CA TYR A 156 -13.08 -20.69 -9.99
C TYR A 156 -12.88 -22.01 -9.22
N SER A 157 -11.93 -22.82 -9.67
CA SER A 157 -11.69 -24.15 -9.11
C SER A 157 -10.90 -24.11 -7.80
N PHE A 158 -10.94 -25.19 -7.03
CA PHE A 158 -10.03 -25.37 -5.90
C PHE A 158 -8.56 -25.28 -6.31
N SER A 159 -8.20 -25.82 -7.48
CA SER A 159 -6.83 -25.72 -8.01
C SER A 159 -6.41 -24.26 -8.25
N ASN A 160 -7.32 -23.43 -8.78
CA ASN A 160 -7.08 -21.99 -8.97
C ASN A 160 -6.79 -21.31 -7.62
N ALA A 161 -7.53 -21.68 -6.57
CA ALA A 161 -7.41 -21.10 -5.23
C ALA A 161 -6.06 -21.41 -4.55
N ILE A 162 -5.50 -22.61 -4.74
CA ILE A 162 -4.23 -23.03 -4.12
C ILE A 162 -3.00 -22.77 -4.99
N GLN A 163 -3.17 -22.48 -6.29
CA GLN A 163 -2.09 -22.38 -7.27
C GLN A 163 -0.95 -21.48 -6.82
N CYS A 164 -1.25 -20.30 -6.23
CA CYS A 164 -0.21 -19.40 -5.77
C CYS A 164 0.68 -20.02 -4.68
N GLY A 165 0.09 -20.71 -3.70
CA GLY A 165 0.81 -21.37 -2.62
C GLY A 165 1.59 -22.60 -3.08
N VAL A 166 1.07 -23.33 -4.08
CA VAL A 166 1.78 -24.44 -4.72
C VAL A 166 3.01 -23.92 -5.46
N LEU A 167 2.86 -22.89 -6.30
CA LEU A 167 3.93 -22.38 -7.16
C LEU A 167 4.97 -21.51 -6.44
N LYS A 168 4.63 -20.94 -5.27
CA LYS A 168 5.50 -20.02 -4.54
C LYS A 168 5.69 -20.49 -3.10
N PRO A 169 6.69 -21.36 -2.84
CA PRO A 169 6.90 -21.97 -1.53
C PRO A 169 7.11 -20.97 -0.38
N HIS A 170 7.60 -19.76 -0.69
CA HIS A 170 7.91 -18.72 0.28
C HIS A 170 6.69 -17.90 0.77
N LEU A 171 5.50 -18.08 0.19
CA LEU A 171 4.30 -17.34 0.61
C LEU A 171 3.86 -17.71 2.02
N GLY A 172 3.34 -16.73 2.77
CA GLY A 172 2.82 -16.95 4.12
C GLY A 172 1.41 -17.55 4.16
N VAL A 173 0.51 -17.10 3.28
CA VAL A 173 -0.90 -17.56 3.23
C VAL A 173 -1.06 -18.70 2.23
N GLY A 174 -0.78 -18.45 0.94
CA GLY A 174 -0.78 -19.47 -0.12
C GLY A 174 -2.16 -19.87 -0.65
N PHE A 175 -3.20 -19.08 -0.40
CA PHE A 175 -4.57 -19.33 -0.86
C PHE A 175 -5.19 -18.01 -1.34
N THR A 176 -5.97 -18.05 -2.42
CA THR A 176 -6.77 -16.91 -2.92
C THR A 176 -8.21 -17.31 -3.18
N ALA A 177 -9.14 -16.41 -2.89
CA ALA A 177 -10.55 -16.54 -3.28
C ALA A 177 -10.77 -15.89 -4.66
N GLY A 178 -11.51 -16.57 -5.54
CA GLY A 178 -11.89 -16.03 -6.85
C GLY A 178 -13.24 -15.31 -6.84
N ASP A 179 -14.08 -15.56 -5.85
CA ASP A 179 -15.43 -15.02 -5.68
C ASP A 179 -15.90 -15.22 -4.23
N GLU A 180 -17.10 -14.71 -3.90
CA GLU A 180 -17.69 -14.83 -2.54
C GLU A 180 -17.97 -16.29 -2.15
N GLU A 181 -18.36 -17.12 -3.10
CA GLU A 181 -18.75 -18.52 -2.85
C GLU A 181 -17.56 -19.36 -2.36
N CYS A 182 -16.34 -19.02 -2.76
CA CYS A 182 -15.11 -19.64 -2.29
C CYS A 182 -15.00 -19.66 -0.75
N PHE A 183 -15.53 -18.66 -0.06
CA PHE A 183 -15.45 -18.57 1.41
C PHE A 183 -16.32 -19.61 2.12
N ASP A 184 -17.39 -20.06 1.47
CA ASP A 184 -18.24 -21.14 1.98
C ASP A 184 -17.78 -22.51 1.47
N LEU A 185 -17.46 -22.63 0.18
CA LEU A 185 -17.01 -23.88 -0.44
C LEU A 185 -15.74 -24.42 0.19
N PHE A 186 -14.78 -23.54 0.49
CA PHE A 186 -13.46 -23.93 0.98
C PHE A 186 -13.23 -23.53 2.44
N LYS A 187 -14.31 -23.38 3.22
CA LYS A 187 -14.21 -22.91 4.62
C LYS A 187 -13.32 -23.78 5.50
N GLU A 188 -13.30 -25.10 5.29
CA GLU A 188 -12.46 -26.04 6.05
C GLU A 188 -10.96 -25.85 5.81
N ILE A 189 -10.59 -25.09 4.77
CA ILE A 189 -9.21 -24.68 4.49
C ILE A 189 -9.00 -23.21 4.89
N ILE A 190 -9.94 -22.33 4.54
CA ILE A 190 -9.85 -20.89 4.80
C ILE A 190 -9.86 -20.60 6.31
N TYR A 191 -10.72 -21.24 7.09
CA TYR A 191 -10.85 -20.94 8.53
C TYR A 191 -9.58 -21.32 9.31
N PRO A 192 -8.96 -22.51 9.12
CA PRO A 192 -7.66 -22.80 9.71
C PRO A 192 -6.55 -21.83 9.27
N ILE A 193 -6.56 -21.36 8.02
CA ILE A 193 -5.62 -20.32 7.55
C ILE A 193 -5.86 -19.01 8.31
N VAL A 194 -7.11 -18.58 8.45
CA VAL A 194 -7.48 -17.36 9.18
C VAL A 194 -7.06 -17.45 10.65
N LYS A 195 -7.33 -18.59 11.30
CA LYS A 195 -6.90 -18.88 12.67
C LYS A 195 -5.38 -18.87 12.82
N GLY A 196 -4.67 -19.49 11.89
CA GLY A 196 -3.21 -19.52 11.87
C GLY A 196 -2.59 -18.13 11.72
N TRP A 197 -3.12 -17.33 10.80
CA TRP A 197 -2.61 -16.01 10.41
C TRP A 197 -2.99 -14.91 11.41
N HIS A 198 -4.28 -14.80 11.74
CA HIS A 198 -4.83 -13.70 12.52
C HIS A 198 -5.03 -14.02 14.00
N LYS A 199 -4.86 -15.29 14.41
CA LYS A 199 -5.24 -15.77 15.76
C LYS A 199 -6.72 -15.50 16.08
N PHE A 200 -7.55 -15.54 15.05
CA PHE A 200 -9.00 -15.39 15.10
C PHE A 200 -9.64 -16.64 14.51
N ASP A 201 -10.55 -17.28 15.25
CA ASP A 201 -11.20 -18.53 14.85
C ASP A 201 -12.64 -18.28 14.37
N PRO A 202 -12.91 -18.31 13.05
CA PRO A 202 -14.24 -18.02 12.53
C PRO A 202 -15.31 -19.05 12.91
N GLU A 203 -14.94 -20.26 13.34
CA GLU A 203 -15.92 -21.24 13.85
C GLU A 203 -16.57 -20.72 15.14
N THR A 204 -15.76 -20.15 16.03
CA THR A 204 -16.18 -19.76 17.39
C THR A 204 -16.38 -18.26 17.59
N GLN A 205 -15.84 -17.44 16.69
CA GLN A 205 -15.88 -15.98 16.79
C GLN A 205 -16.66 -15.37 15.62
N SER A 206 -17.05 -14.12 15.78
CA SER A 206 -17.64 -13.29 14.73
C SER A 206 -16.89 -11.96 14.66
N HIS A 207 -16.99 -11.30 13.51
CA HIS A 207 -16.42 -9.99 13.28
C HIS A 207 -17.52 -8.90 13.38
N ARG A 208 -17.09 -7.66 13.65
CA ARG A 208 -17.96 -6.48 13.66
C ARG A 208 -17.24 -5.35 12.94
N SER A 209 -17.99 -4.53 12.21
CA SER A 209 -17.48 -3.32 11.57
C SER A 209 -18.02 -2.09 12.28
N ASP A 210 -17.19 -1.06 12.37
CA ASP A 210 -17.57 0.26 12.90
C ASP A 210 -16.77 1.33 12.17
N LEU A 211 -17.42 1.99 11.22
CA LEU A 211 -16.87 3.07 10.41
C LEU A 211 -17.35 4.45 10.89
N ASN A 212 -17.65 4.62 12.19
CA ASN A 212 -17.99 5.93 12.74
C ASN A 212 -16.77 6.63 13.36
N PRO A 213 -16.21 7.68 12.74
CA PRO A 213 -15.06 8.38 13.30
C PRO A 213 -15.35 9.09 14.64
N LEU A 214 -16.62 9.30 15.00
CA LEU A 214 -17.00 9.89 16.29
C LEU A 214 -16.80 8.93 17.47
N HIS A 215 -16.66 7.63 17.22
CA HIS A 215 -16.35 6.64 18.27
C HIS A 215 -14.85 6.57 18.60
N LEU A 216 -14.01 7.29 17.85
CA LEU A 216 -12.57 7.32 18.08
C LEU A 216 -12.23 8.26 19.25
N ASN A 217 -11.49 7.77 20.24
CA ASN A 217 -11.02 8.57 21.36
C ASN A 217 -9.57 9.02 21.12
N PHE A 218 -9.42 10.21 20.54
CA PHE A 218 -8.12 10.83 20.29
C PHE A 218 -8.04 12.17 21.01
N SER A 219 -7.38 12.19 22.17
CA SER A 219 -7.36 13.36 23.04
C SER A 219 -6.48 14.48 22.47
N ARG A 220 -6.71 15.73 22.92
CA ARG A 220 -5.87 16.86 22.53
C ARG A 220 -4.40 16.66 22.96
N GLU A 221 -4.16 16.00 24.08
CA GLU A 221 -2.81 15.68 24.55
C GLU A 221 -2.11 14.70 23.59
N GLN A 222 -2.82 13.64 23.17
CA GLN A 222 -2.29 12.70 22.18
C GLN A 222 -2.03 13.40 20.84
N GLN A 223 -2.95 14.26 20.38
CA GLN A 223 -2.75 15.05 19.16
C GLN A 223 -1.47 15.90 19.23
N LEU A 224 -1.21 16.59 20.34
CA LEU A 224 0.00 17.41 20.49
C LEU A 224 1.28 16.57 20.41
N LYS A 225 1.28 15.39 21.03
CA LYS A 225 2.41 14.44 20.90
C LYS A 225 2.56 13.95 19.47
N PHE A 226 1.46 13.61 18.80
CA PHE A 226 1.48 13.16 17.41
C PHE A 226 1.98 14.27 16.48
N ASP A 227 1.59 15.52 16.67
CA ASP A 227 2.06 16.67 15.89
C ASP A 227 3.58 16.87 15.99
N GLN A 228 4.19 16.46 17.10
CA GLN A 228 5.64 16.56 17.32
C GLN A 228 6.43 15.38 16.70
N TYR A 229 5.91 14.16 16.79
CA TYR A 229 6.65 12.94 16.45
C TYR A 229 6.26 12.32 15.10
N VAL A 230 5.03 12.55 14.63
CA VAL A 230 4.46 11.91 13.43
C VAL A 230 4.59 12.82 12.22
N GLU A 231 5.25 12.32 11.18
CA GLU A 231 5.46 13.04 9.91
C GLU A 231 4.28 12.88 8.95
N SER A 232 3.58 11.74 9.00
CA SER A 232 2.40 11.49 8.19
C SER A 232 1.55 10.38 8.77
N THR A 233 0.26 10.44 8.51
CA THR A 233 -0.72 9.43 8.92
C THR A 233 -1.38 8.84 7.69
N ARG A 234 -1.68 7.53 7.71
CA ARG A 234 -2.29 6.80 6.61
C ARG A 234 -3.22 5.69 7.09
N VAL A 235 -4.40 5.59 6.51
CA VAL A 235 -5.35 4.49 6.71
C VAL A 235 -5.67 3.87 5.35
N ARG A 236 -5.59 2.54 5.24
CA ARG A 236 -5.99 1.81 4.03
C ARG A 236 -6.78 0.54 4.34
N ALA A 237 -7.69 0.17 3.46
CA ALA A 237 -8.35 -1.13 3.44
C ALA A 237 -8.82 -1.47 2.03
N ALA A 238 -9.25 -2.70 1.81
CA ALA A 238 -9.92 -3.10 0.58
C ALA A 238 -11.44 -3.13 0.75
N ARG A 239 -12.18 -2.87 -0.33
CA ARG A 239 -13.61 -3.13 -0.46
C ARG A 239 -13.86 -3.82 -1.79
N ASN A 240 -14.59 -4.93 -1.73
CA ASN A 240 -14.99 -5.72 -2.90
C ASN A 240 -16.50 -5.66 -3.06
N ILE A 241 -16.97 -5.79 -4.30
CA ILE A 241 -18.37 -5.58 -4.69
C ILE A 241 -18.98 -6.94 -4.99
N SER A 242 -20.01 -7.30 -4.23
CA SER A 242 -20.76 -8.55 -4.36
C SER A 242 -21.34 -8.69 -5.77
N GLY A 243 -21.48 -9.93 -6.23
CA GLY A 243 -21.94 -10.23 -7.59
C GLY A 243 -20.86 -10.17 -8.67
N PHE A 244 -19.67 -9.62 -8.41
CA PHE A 244 -18.49 -9.71 -9.29
C PHE A 244 -17.46 -10.70 -8.72
N SER A 245 -16.72 -11.40 -9.58
CA SER A 245 -15.57 -12.21 -9.14
C SER A 245 -14.43 -11.31 -8.69
N LEU A 246 -13.69 -11.73 -7.66
CA LEU A 246 -12.45 -11.09 -7.21
C LEU A 246 -11.37 -11.13 -8.32
N PRO A 247 -10.35 -10.26 -8.30
CA PRO A 247 -9.42 -10.10 -9.43
C PRO A 247 -8.75 -11.39 -9.94
N CYS A 248 -8.48 -12.34 -9.04
CA CYS A 248 -7.95 -13.65 -9.40
C CYS A 248 -8.93 -14.49 -10.25
N GLY A 249 -10.23 -14.42 -9.96
CA GLY A 249 -11.29 -15.15 -10.67
C GLY A 249 -11.99 -14.37 -11.78
N ALA A 250 -11.79 -13.05 -11.85
CA ALA A 250 -12.52 -12.18 -12.75
C ALA A 250 -12.29 -12.46 -14.24
N THR A 251 -13.39 -12.42 -15.00
CA THR A 251 -13.37 -12.24 -16.45
C THR A 251 -13.13 -10.76 -16.81
N PRO A 252 -12.75 -10.44 -18.07
CA PRO A 252 -12.63 -9.04 -18.51
C PRO A 252 -13.92 -8.23 -18.29
N LYS A 253 -15.08 -8.83 -18.58
CA LYS A 253 -16.39 -8.18 -18.42
C LYS A 253 -16.73 -7.89 -16.95
N GLU A 254 -16.40 -8.81 -16.03
CA GLU A 254 -16.59 -8.55 -14.60
C GLU A 254 -15.66 -7.43 -14.10
N ARG A 255 -14.41 -7.42 -14.56
CA ARG A 255 -13.44 -6.38 -14.20
C ARG A 255 -13.88 -4.99 -14.70
N GLU A 256 -14.40 -4.92 -15.91
CA GLU A 256 -15.03 -3.71 -16.47
C GLU A 256 -16.25 -3.28 -15.63
N GLY A 257 -17.12 -4.21 -15.26
CA GLY A 257 -18.27 -3.94 -14.41
C GLY A 257 -17.87 -3.33 -13.05
N VAL A 258 -16.85 -3.88 -12.41
CA VAL A 258 -16.26 -3.31 -11.18
C VAL A 258 -15.74 -1.89 -11.41
N GLU A 259 -14.99 -1.66 -12.50
CA GLU A 259 -14.46 -0.34 -12.82
C GLU A 259 -15.60 0.68 -13.01
N ASN A 260 -16.70 0.30 -13.65
CA ASN A 260 -17.85 1.18 -13.86
C ASN A 260 -18.52 1.58 -12.55
N VAL A 261 -18.73 0.64 -11.62
CA VAL A 261 -19.27 0.94 -10.28
C VAL A 261 -18.34 1.89 -9.52
N LEU A 262 -17.03 1.68 -9.60
CA LEU A 262 -16.05 2.54 -8.93
C LEU A 262 -15.99 3.93 -9.55
N LYS A 263 -16.05 4.06 -10.89
CA LYS A 263 -16.14 5.36 -11.57
C LYS A 263 -17.39 6.13 -11.13
N GLN A 264 -18.52 5.46 -10.94
CA GLN A 264 -19.72 6.08 -10.39
C GLN A 264 -19.50 6.58 -8.95
N ALA A 265 -18.89 5.76 -8.08
CA ALA A 265 -18.53 6.18 -6.73
C ALA A 265 -17.62 7.42 -6.75
N PHE A 266 -16.63 7.44 -7.64
CA PHE A 266 -15.72 8.57 -7.79
C PHE A 266 -16.43 9.85 -8.28
N GLY A 267 -17.44 9.71 -9.15
CA GLY A 267 -18.30 10.81 -9.58
C GLY A 267 -19.22 11.36 -8.48
N MET A 268 -19.48 10.58 -7.43
CA MET A 268 -20.26 11.01 -6.27
C MET A 268 -19.42 11.82 -5.26
N PHE A 269 -18.08 11.82 -5.39
CA PHE A 269 -17.23 12.58 -4.48
C PHE A 269 -17.33 14.09 -4.68
N GLN A 270 -17.71 14.79 -3.61
CA GLN A 270 -17.85 16.25 -3.55
C GLN A 270 -16.93 16.85 -2.49
N GLY A 271 -16.76 18.18 -2.54
CA GLY A 271 -15.95 18.93 -1.58
C GLY A 271 -14.50 18.44 -1.56
N GLU A 272 -13.98 18.14 -0.37
CA GLU A 272 -12.60 17.64 -0.19
C GLU A 272 -12.29 16.33 -0.91
N LEU A 273 -13.30 15.51 -1.22
CA LEU A 273 -13.09 14.23 -1.91
C LEU A 273 -13.09 14.37 -3.44
N ARG A 274 -13.49 15.53 -3.98
CA ARG A 274 -13.54 15.73 -5.44
C ARG A 274 -12.16 15.51 -6.05
N GLY A 275 -12.12 14.76 -7.16
CA GLY A 275 -10.86 14.33 -7.77
C GLY A 275 -10.99 13.85 -9.20
N LYS A 276 -9.94 13.16 -9.66
CA LYS A 276 -9.83 12.60 -11.01
C LYS A 276 -9.51 11.11 -10.93
N TYR A 277 -10.13 10.34 -11.82
CA TYR A 277 -9.77 8.95 -12.10
C TYR A 277 -8.85 8.85 -13.30
N TYR A 278 -7.82 8.04 -13.19
CA TYR A 278 -6.75 7.83 -14.15
C TYR A 278 -6.73 6.34 -14.54
N PRO A 279 -7.37 5.95 -15.65
CA PRO A 279 -7.26 4.58 -16.16
C PRO A 279 -5.82 4.30 -16.60
N LEU A 280 -5.25 3.18 -16.15
CA LEU A 280 -3.85 2.85 -16.41
C LEU A 280 -3.54 2.69 -17.91
N GLY A 281 -4.51 2.20 -18.71
CA GLY A 281 -4.34 2.02 -20.15
C GLY A 281 -4.22 3.32 -20.95
N ASN A 282 -4.61 4.47 -20.37
CA ASN A 282 -4.63 5.77 -21.06
C ASN A 282 -3.88 6.86 -20.29
N LEU A 283 -2.82 6.50 -19.54
CA LEU A 283 -1.97 7.49 -18.87
C LEU A 283 -1.13 8.26 -19.89
N THR A 284 -1.11 9.58 -19.79
CA THR A 284 -0.05 10.38 -20.42
C THR A 284 1.28 10.18 -19.68
N ALA A 285 2.41 10.42 -20.34
CA ALA A 285 3.73 10.32 -19.71
C ALA A 285 3.85 11.22 -18.47
N GLN A 286 3.24 12.41 -18.50
CA GLN A 286 3.22 13.33 -17.36
C GLN A 286 2.37 12.79 -16.20
N GLU A 287 1.24 12.15 -16.48
CA GLU A 287 0.41 11.54 -15.45
C GLU A 287 1.09 10.31 -14.84
N GLU A 288 1.72 9.48 -15.65
CA GLU A 288 2.50 8.34 -15.19
C GLU A 288 3.65 8.80 -14.27
N GLU A 289 4.44 9.79 -14.69
CA GLU A 289 5.51 10.36 -13.86
C GLU A 289 4.96 10.99 -12.56
N MET A 290 3.83 11.70 -12.62
CA MET A 290 3.19 12.26 -11.43
C MET A 290 2.75 11.16 -10.47
N LEU A 291 2.05 10.13 -10.94
CA LEU A 291 1.58 9.04 -10.10
C LEU A 291 2.74 8.22 -9.56
N GLN A 292 3.78 7.98 -10.36
CA GLN A 292 4.96 7.22 -9.93
C GLN A 292 5.80 8.00 -8.94
N SER A 293 6.08 9.27 -9.22
CA SER A 293 6.85 10.12 -8.31
C SER A 293 6.12 10.28 -6.98
N ASN A 294 4.80 10.48 -6.97
CA ASN A 294 4.02 10.54 -5.72
C ASN A 294 3.69 9.15 -5.14
N GLY A 295 4.07 8.06 -5.83
CA GLY A 295 4.01 6.67 -5.33
C GLY A 295 2.65 6.04 -5.44
N PHE A 296 1.69 6.80 -5.95
CA PHE A 296 0.32 6.40 -6.16
C PHE A 296 0.19 5.30 -7.20
N LEU A 297 1.16 5.19 -8.12
CA LEU A 297 1.18 4.18 -9.17
C LEU A 297 1.59 2.80 -8.66
N PHE A 298 0.61 1.91 -8.52
CA PHE A 298 0.89 0.47 -8.40
C PHE A 298 1.39 -0.10 -9.74
N GLN A 299 2.25 -1.12 -9.66
CA GLN A 299 2.96 -1.68 -10.81
C GLN A 299 2.35 -3.02 -11.23
N LYS A 300 2.54 -3.43 -12.49
CA LYS A 300 2.20 -4.81 -12.90
C LYS A 300 2.98 -5.76 -11.99
N PRO A 301 2.32 -6.71 -11.31
CA PRO A 301 3.02 -7.61 -10.44
C PRO A 301 3.94 -8.53 -11.24
N GLY A 302 5.17 -8.70 -10.75
CA GLY A 302 6.18 -9.56 -11.39
C GLY A 302 5.87 -11.06 -11.25
N PRO A 303 6.50 -11.95 -12.04
CA PRO A 303 6.19 -13.38 -12.09
C PRO A 303 6.50 -14.14 -10.78
N ALA A 304 7.27 -13.54 -9.88
CA ALA A 304 7.55 -14.08 -8.55
C ALA A 304 6.49 -13.69 -7.50
N GLN A 305 5.63 -12.70 -7.79
CA GLN A 305 4.67 -12.15 -6.85
C GLN A 305 3.35 -12.90 -6.88
N LEU A 306 2.68 -12.96 -5.74
CA LEU A 306 1.42 -13.68 -5.52
C LEU A 306 0.35 -13.33 -6.58
N LEU A 307 0.14 -12.04 -6.83
CA LEU A 307 -0.91 -11.57 -7.74
C LEU A 307 -0.73 -12.07 -9.18
N ALA A 308 0.51 -12.20 -9.64
CA ALA A 308 0.80 -12.72 -10.97
C ALA A 308 0.45 -14.21 -11.06
N VAL A 309 0.88 -15.01 -10.09
CA VAL A 309 0.64 -16.47 -10.11
C VAL A 309 -0.75 -16.90 -9.67
N ALA A 310 -1.51 -16.01 -9.04
CA ALA A 310 -2.92 -16.20 -8.71
C ALA A 310 -3.86 -15.71 -9.83
N GLY A 311 -3.33 -15.14 -10.91
CA GLY A 311 -4.11 -14.71 -12.07
C GLY A 311 -4.72 -13.30 -11.97
N ALA A 312 -4.41 -12.50 -10.95
CA ALA A 312 -4.91 -11.12 -10.86
C ALA A 312 -4.27 -10.17 -11.90
N ALA A 313 -3.11 -10.55 -12.44
CA ALA A 313 -2.33 -9.76 -13.41
C ALA A 313 -2.74 -9.95 -14.89
N ARG A 314 -3.72 -10.82 -15.17
CA ARG A 314 -4.15 -11.15 -16.53
C ARG A 314 -4.67 -9.91 -17.27
N GLN A 315 -4.37 -9.80 -18.57
CA GLN A 315 -4.74 -8.66 -19.44
C GLN A 315 -4.42 -7.30 -18.81
N TRP A 316 -3.19 -7.13 -18.31
CA TRP A 316 -2.74 -5.85 -17.77
C TRP A 316 -2.47 -4.85 -18.91
N PRO A 317 -2.89 -3.57 -18.83
CA PRO A 317 -3.47 -2.86 -17.69
C PRO A 317 -5.02 -2.70 -17.72
N ASP A 318 -5.75 -3.52 -18.48
CA ASP A 318 -7.17 -3.30 -18.80
C ASP A 318 -8.06 -3.16 -17.56
N ASN A 319 -8.91 -2.13 -17.54
CA ASN A 319 -9.84 -1.79 -16.45
C ASN A 319 -9.18 -1.60 -15.07
N ARG A 320 -7.87 -1.31 -15.02
CA ARG A 320 -7.18 -0.86 -13.81
C ARG A 320 -7.05 0.65 -13.85
N GLY A 321 -7.02 1.26 -12.67
CA GLY A 321 -6.82 2.70 -12.58
C GLY A 321 -6.63 3.20 -11.17
N ILE A 322 -6.36 4.49 -11.08
CA ILE A 322 -6.10 5.17 -9.82
C ILE A 322 -7.02 6.38 -9.76
N PHE A 323 -7.72 6.55 -8.65
CA PHE A 323 -8.36 7.79 -8.29
C PHE A 323 -7.50 8.53 -7.27
N HIS A 324 -7.45 9.85 -7.35
CA HIS A 324 -7.11 10.69 -6.20
C HIS A 324 -7.90 12.00 -6.20
N ASN A 325 -8.16 12.54 -5.00
CA ASN A 325 -8.72 13.88 -4.84
C ASN A 325 -7.68 14.97 -5.19
N ASN A 326 -8.14 16.21 -5.32
CA ASN A 326 -7.27 17.34 -5.69
C ASN A 326 -6.09 17.52 -4.73
N GLU A 327 -6.31 17.32 -3.42
CA GLU A 327 -5.29 17.48 -2.38
C GLU A 327 -4.41 16.24 -2.19
N LYS A 328 -4.64 15.16 -2.95
CA LYS A 328 -3.91 13.88 -2.84
C LYS A 328 -3.94 13.25 -1.44
N THR A 329 -5.00 13.52 -0.69
CA THR A 329 -5.26 12.99 0.66
C THR A 329 -6.26 11.83 0.69
N ALA A 330 -6.96 11.61 -0.41
CA ALA A 330 -7.85 10.48 -0.67
C ALA A 330 -7.48 9.83 -2.00
N LEU A 331 -7.22 8.53 -1.99
CA LEU A 331 -6.89 7.74 -3.16
C LEU A 331 -7.66 6.42 -3.17
N ALA A 332 -7.89 5.89 -4.36
CA ALA A 332 -8.40 4.54 -4.54
C ALA A 332 -7.69 3.85 -5.70
N TRP A 333 -7.23 2.62 -5.49
CA TRP A 333 -6.76 1.75 -6.57
C TRP A 333 -7.90 0.86 -7.04
N CYS A 334 -8.07 0.76 -8.36
CA CYS A 334 -9.10 -0.03 -9.02
C CYS A 334 -8.47 -1.30 -9.64
N ASN A 335 -9.02 -2.47 -9.31
CA ASN A 335 -8.73 -3.77 -9.93
C ASN A 335 -7.26 -4.25 -9.86
N GLU A 336 -6.56 -3.98 -8.75
CA GLU A 336 -5.21 -4.51 -8.50
C GLU A 336 -5.29 -5.89 -7.79
N GLU A 337 -5.06 -5.97 -6.48
CA GLU A 337 -5.27 -7.19 -5.68
C GLU A 337 -6.75 -7.44 -5.35
N ASP A 338 -7.48 -6.36 -5.09
CA ASP A 338 -8.90 -6.30 -4.76
C ASP A 338 -9.59 -5.32 -5.73
N HIS A 339 -10.93 -5.31 -5.78
CA HIS A 339 -11.70 -4.38 -6.61
C HIS A 339 -11.33 -2.93 -6.31
N CYS A 340 -11.32 -2.56 -5.02
CA CYS A 340 -10.95 -1.23 -4.58
C CYS A 340 -10.03 -1.27 -3.36
N ARG A 341 -8.85 -0.65 -3.46
CA ARG A 341 -8.01 -0.33 -2.30
C ARG A 341 -8.17 1.14 -1.95
N ILE A 342 -8.86 1.43 -0.86
CA ILE A 342 -9.05 2.78 -0.33
C ILE A 342 -7.80 3.19 0.44
N ILE A 343 -7.34 4.43 0.24
CA ILE A 343 -6.22 5.03 0.96
C ILE A 343 -6.61 6.46 1.34
N SER A 344 -6.61 6.75 2.64
CA SER A 344 -6.66 8.12 3.16
C SER A 344 -5.31 8.43 3.82
N MET A 345 -4.71 9.57 3.52
CA MET A 345 -3.43 9.96 4.08
C MET A 345 -3.22 11.47 4.10
N GLN A 346 -2.38 11.96 5.00
CA GLN A 346 -1.89 13.34 4.99
C GLN A 346 -0.60 13.47 5.80
N LYS A 347 0.08 14.62 5.69
CA LYS A 347 1.21 14.97 6.56
C LYS A 347 0.73 15.29 7.98
N GLY A 348 1.60 15.08 8.96
CA GLY A 348 1.32 15.30 10.38
C GLY A 348 0.55 14.17 11.05
N GLY A 349 0.18 14.43 12.31
CA GLY A 349 -0.36 13.47 13.25
C GLY A 349 -1.88 13.47 13.41
N ASP A 350 -2.62 14.18 12.56
CA ASP A 350 -4.10 14.23 12.62
C ASP A 350 -4.73 12.91 12.12
N VAL A 351 -4.81 11.94 13.03
CA VAL A 351 -5.40 10.61 12.78
C VAL A 351 -6.90 10.70 12.55
N TRP A 352 -7.59 11.59 13.27
CA TRP A 352 -9.04 11.69 13.20
C TRP A 352 -9.51 12.09 11.80
N SER A 353 -8.94 13.16 11.22
CA SER A 353 -9.32 13.61 9.88
C SER A 353 -9.00 12.58 8.80
N VAL A 354 -7.88 11.86 8.93
CA VAL A 354 -7.52 10.78 8.02
C VAL A 354 -8.55 9.65 8.09
N PHE A 355 -8.95 9.24 9.30
CA PHE A 355 -9.92 8.17 9.49
C PHE A 355 -11.34 8.58 9.05
N ALA A 356 -11.79 9.79 9.40
CA ALA A 356 -13.10 10.30 8.98
C ALA A 356 -13.23 10.35 7.45
N ARG A 357 -12.17 10.80 6.76
CA ARG A 357 -12.12 10.78 5.30
C ARG A 357 -12.14 9.37 4.72
N PHE A 358 -11.43 8.42 5.36
CA PHE A 358 -11.45 7.00 4.98
C PHE A 358 -12.87 6.41 5.09
N CYS A 359 -13.57 6.65 6.21
CA CYS A 359 -14.95 6.17 6.41
C CYS A 359 -15.88 6.70 5.32
N LYS A 360 -15.82 8.01 5.04
CA LYS A 360 -16.63 8.65 3.99
C LYS A 360 -16.38 8.04 2.60
N ILE A 361 -15.14 7.72 2.27
CA ILE A 361 -14.81 7.04 0.99
C ILE A 361 -15.43 5.64 0.96
N SER A 362 -15.28 4.86 2.04
CA SER A 362 -15.87 3.51 2.15
C SER A 362 -17.39 3.54 2.01
N ASP A 363 -18.06 4.45 2.69
CA ASP A 363 -19.53 4.58 2.67
C ASP A 363 -20.03 4.99 1.28
N THR A 364 -19.32 5.91 0.60
CA THR A 364 -19.68 6.31 -0.77
C THR A 364 -19.53 5.15 -1.76
N ILE A 365 -18.50 4.31 -1.61
CA ILE A 365 -18.33 3.10 -2.44
C ILE A 365 -19.44 2.09 -2.15
N ALA A 366 -19.86 1.93 -0.88
CA ALA A 366 -21.01 1.12 -0.51
C ALA A 366 -22.31 1.63 -1.14
N GLU A 367 -22.55 2.94 -1.11
CA GLU A 367 -23.72 3.58 -1.72
C GLU A 367 -23.72 3.39 -3.25
N ALA A 368 -22.57 3.53 -3.90
CA ALA A 368 -22.44 3.29 -5.34
C ALA A 368 -22.73 1.82 -5.70
N ALA A 369 -22.25 0.86 -4.90
CA ALA A 369 -22.58 -0.54 -5.08
C ALA A 369 -24.09 -0.78 -4.94
N GLN A 370 -24.74 -0.20 -3.93
CA GLN A 370 -26.19 -0.28 -3.72
C GLN A 370 -26.99 0.30 -4.90
N LYS A 371 -26.57 1.44 -5.45
CA LYS A 371 -27.18 2.02 -6.66
C LYS A 371 -27.05 1.14 -7.90
N ASN A 372 -26.11 0.20 -7.91
CA ASN A 372 -25.94 -0.81 -8.95
C ASN A 372 -26.56 -2.17 -8.59
N GLY A 373 -27.44 -2.22 -7.58
CA GLY A 373 -28.11 -3.46 -7.17
C GLY A 373 -27.20 -4.45 -6.45
N ALA A 374 -26.04 -4.00 -5.96
CA ALA A 374 -25.06 -4.82 -5.26
C ALA A 374 -24.81 -4.31 -3.83
N LYS A 375 -23.97 -5.02 -3.10
CA LYS A 375 -23.44 -4.60 -1.79
C LYS A 375 -21.94 -4.81 -1.77
N LEU A 376 -21.29 -4.37 -0.69
CA LEU A 376 -19.90 -4.78 -0.46
C LEU A 376 -19.88 -6.23 0.03
N MET A 377 -18.88 -6.99 -0.39
CA MET A 377 -18.69 -8.39 0.03
C MET A 377 -18.40 -8.42 1.53
N TYR A 378 -19.32 -8.99 2.31
CA TYR A 378 -19.25 -9.01 3.77
C TYR A 378 -19.88 -10.29 4.33
N SER A 379 -19.26 -10.84 5.38
CA SER A 379 -19.74 -11.98 6.17
C SER A 379 -19.63 -11.64 7.66
N ASP A 380 -20.62 -12.04 8.47
CA ASP A 380 -20.58 -11.83 9.92
C ASP A 380 -19.40 -12.55 10.59
N LYS A 381 -18.92 -13.63 9.97
CA LYS A 381 -17.77 -14.41 10.47
C LYS A 381 -16.43 -13.82 10.04
N LEU A 382 -16.35 -13.34 8.80
CA LEU A 382 -15.09 -12.96 8.16
C LEU A 382 -14.95 -11.46 7.89
N GLY A 383 -15.95 -10.65 8.21
CA GLY A 383 -16.01 -9.22 7.85
C GLY A 383 -16.02 -8.98 6.35
N PHE A 384 -15.41 -7.87 5.93
CA PHE A 384 -15.18 -7.57 4.52
C PHE A 384 -14.29 -8.65 3.90
N LEU A 385 -14.76 -9.21 2.79
CA LEU A 385 -14.08 -10.27 2.07
C LEU A 385 -13.06 -9.68 1.10
N GLY A 386 -11.91 -10.35 0.96
CA GLY A 386 -10.80 -9.94 0.10
C GLY A 386 -10.13 -11.12 -0.57
N THR A 387 -9.43 -10.88 -1.68
CA THR A 387 -8.79 -11.94 -2.49
C THR A 387 -7.89 -12.84 -1.67
N CYS A 388 -7.12 -12.28 -0.75
CA CYS A 388 -6.26 -13.03 0.16
C CYS A 388 -6.89 -13.12 1.56
N PRO A 389 -6.92 -14.32 2.20
CA PRO A 389 -7.35 -14.47 3.60
C PRO A 389 -6.64 -13.55 4.61
N SER A 390 -5.44 -13.01 4.30
CA SER A 390 -4.78 -12.02 5.16
C SER A 390 -5.45 -10.66 5.19
N ASN A 391 -6.37 -10.36 4.26
CA ASN A 391 -7.04 -9.06 4.14
C ASN A 391 -8.51 -9.09 4.62
N LEU A 392 -8.95 -10.17 5.26
CA LEU A 392 -10.29 -10.30 5.83
C LEU A 392 -10.51 -9.43 7.07
N GLY A 393 -11.76 -9.34 7.51
CA GLY A 393 -12.21 -8.54 8.65
C GLY A 393 -12.49 -7.10 8.23
N THR A 394 -11.74 -6.16 8.79
CA THR A 394 -11.71 -4.78 8.31
C THR A 394 -10.88 -4.63 7.04
N GLY A 395 -9.89 -5.54 6.85
CA GLY A 395 -8.78 -5.37 5.91
C GLY A 395 -7.89 -4.15 6.20
N LEU A 396 -8.10 -3.49 7.35
CA LEU A 396 -7.58 -2.16 7.64
C LEU A 396 -6.14 -2.19 8.15
N ARG A 397 -5.33 -1.28 7.63
CA ARG A 397 -4.02 -0.91 8.19
C ARG A 397 -4.02 0.61 8.38
N ALA A 398 -4.15 1.03 9.63
CA ALA A 398 -3.87 2.39 10.09
C ALA A 398 -2.40 2.46 10.50
N SER A 399 -1.70 3.47 10.03
CA SER A 399 -0.30 3.64 10.33
C SER A 399 0.14 5.09 10.37
N VAL A 400 1.24 5.31 11.07
CA VAL A 400 1.93 6.59 11.14
C VAL A 400 3.39 6.40 10.72
N MET A 401 3.91 7.38 10.00
CA MET A 401 5.35 7.55 9.85
C MET A 401 5.84 8.37 11.03
N ILE A 402 6.53 7.73 11.96
CA ILE A 402 6.99 8.34 13.21
C ILE A 402 8.52 8.42 13.25
N ARG A 403 9.05 9.50 13.84
CA ARG A 403 10.49 9.69 14.08
C ARG A 403 10.86 9.37 15.53
N ILE A 404 11.65 8.31 15.72
CA ILE A 404 12.04 7.78 17.04
C ILE A 404 13.54 7.45 17.10
N PRO A 405 14.42 8.46 17.16
CA PRO A 405 15.87 8.28 17.03
C PRO A 405 16.52 7.41 18.11
N GLN A 406 16.00 7.37 19.34
CA GLN A 406 16.56 6.52 20.40
C GLN A 406 16.18 5.05 20.19
N LEU A 407 14.91 4.76 19.95
CA LEU A 407 14.46 3.41 19.63
C LEU A 407 15.08 2.88 18.33
N ASN A 408 15.37 3.75 17.37
CA ASN A 408 16.05 3.39 16.13
C ASN A 408 17.48 2.84 16.33
N LYS A 409 18.12 3.07 17.49
CA LYS A 409 19.45 2.52 17.79
C LYS A 409 19.44 0.99 17.96
N ASP A 410 18.29 0.41 18.29
CA ASP A 410 18.10 -1.04 18.39
C ASP A 410 16.77 -1.46 17.74
N PRO A 411 16.76 -1.73 16.42
CA PRO A 411 15.55 -2.16 15.70
C PRO A 411 14.93 -3.45 16.24
N LYS A 412 15.72 -4.37 16.81
CA LYS A 412 15.20 -5.61 17.40
C LYS A 412 14.45 -5.32 18.70
N ALA A 413 14.92 -4.36 19.49
CA ALA A 413 14.17 -3.89 20.64
C ALA A 413 12.90 -3.14 20.23
N LEU A 414 12.93 -2.32 19.17
CA LEU A 414 11.74 -1.68 18.63
C LEU A 414 10.67 -2.68 18.20
N GLU A 415 11.06 -3.77 17.51
CA GLU A 415 10.15 -4.86 17.16
C GLU A 415 9.45 -5.44 18.39
N LYS A 416 10.20 -5.73 19.47
CA LYS A 416 9.64 -6.23 20.74
C LYS A 416 8.71 -5.23 21.43
N VAL A 417 9.06 -3.94 21.40
CA VAL A 417 8.23 -2.86 21.96
C VAL A 417 6.91 -2.76 21.19
N CYS A 418 6.96 -2.79 19.86
CA CYS A 418 5.77 -2.75 19.01
C CYS A 418 4.89 -3.99 19.22
N ASP A 419 5.49 -5.18 19.25
CA ASP A 419 4.77 -6.43 19.50
C ASP A 419 4.07 -6.43 20.87
N ALA A 420 4.66 -5.81 21.89
CA ALA A 420 4.03 -5.67 23.22
C ALA A 420 2.76 -4.80 23.22
N PHE A 421 2.55 -4.00 22.18
CA PHE A 421 1.38 -3.14 22.00
C PHE A 421 0.54 -3.50 20.77
N ASP A 422 0.66 -4.73 20.26
CA ASP A 422 -0.06 -5.21 19.08
C ASP A 422 0.22 -4.41 17.78
N LEU A 423 1.40 -3.80 17.69
CA LEU A 423 1.83 -3.04 16.52
C LEU A 423 2.88 -3.78 15.70
N GLN A 424 3.10 -3.32 14.48
CA GLN A 424 4.17 -3.78 13.59
C GLN A 424 4.95 -2.58 13.05
N PRO A 425 6.29 -2.54 13.22
CA PRO A 425 7.15 -1.55 12.58
C PRO A 425 7.56 -2.01 11.17
N ARG A 426 7.67 -1.07 10.24
CA ARG A 426 8.27 -1.24 8.91
C ARG A 426 9.22 -0.07 8.63
N GLY A 427 10.26 -0.31 7.84
CA GLY A 427 11.17 0.76 7.43
C GLY A 427 10.49 1.81 6.54
N SER A 428 11.22 2.86 6.19
CA SER A 428 10.63 4.09 5.62
C SER A 428 10.02 3.90 4.23
N SER A 429 10.37 2.82 3.52
CA SER A 429 9.82 2.47 2.19
C SER A 429 8.85 1.28 2.25
N GLY A 430 8.39 0.89 3.43
CA GLY A 430 7.44 -0.20 3.64
C GLY A 430 8.07 -1.54 3.99
N GLU A 431 7.39 -2.63 3.63
CA GLU A 431 7.73 -3.99 4.08
C GLU A 431 9.14 -4.41 3.63
N HIS A 432 9.94 -4.91 4.57
CA HIS A 432 11.33 -5.32 4.37
C HIS A 432 12.30 -4.20 3.95
N SER A 433 11.92 -2.92 4.12
CA SER A 433 12.85 -1.79 3.94
C SER A 433 13.54 -1.40 5.24
N GLU A 434 14.70 -0.75 5.14
CA GLU A 434 15.38 -0.15 6.31
C GLU A 434 14.73 1.18 6.69
N ALA A 435 14.85 1.56 7.96
CA ALA A 435 14.46 2.88 8.41
C ALA A 435 15.55 3.90 8.06
N VAL A 436 15.16 4.96 7.35
CA VAL A 436 16.04 6.05 6.96
C VAL A 436 15.80 7.23 7.90
N GLY A 437 16.84 7.63 8.63
CA GLY A 437 16.78 8.79 9.53
C GLY A 437 15.90 8.59 10.77
N GLY A 438 15.72 7.34 11.23
CA GLY A 438 14.88 7.00 12.38
C GLY A 438 13.38 7.08 12.11
N LYS A 439 12.97 7.07 10.83
CA LYS A 439 11.57 7.11 10.39
C LYS A 439 11.02 5.71 10.22
N TRP A 440 9.98 5.38 10.99
CA TRP A 440 9.33 4.07 10.99
C TRP A 440 7.85 4.17 10.63
N ASP A 441 7.37 3.28 9.76
CA ASP A 441 5.95 3.06 9.52
C ASP A 441 5.41 2.08 10.58
N ILE A 442 4.70 2.61 11.58
CA ILE A 442 4.13 1.82 12.68
C ILE A 442 2.63 1.69 12.49
N SER A 443 2.12 0.46 12.51
CA SER A 443 0.71 0.15 12.24
C SER A 443 0.11 -0.88 13.19
N ASN A 444 -1.22 -0.96 13.27
CA ASN A 444 -1.91 -2.10 13.87
C ASN A 444 -1.52 -3.43 13.17
N LYS A 445 -1.42 -4.51 13.96
CA LYS A 445 -1.09 -5.85 13.44
C LYS A 445 -2.33 -6.63 12.99
N GLN A 446 -3.39 -6.58 13.79
CA GLN A 446 -4.65 -7.30 13.54
C GLN A 446 -5.48 -6.63 12.46
N ARG A 447 -6.31 -7.42 11.77
CA ARG A 447 -7.24 -6.95 10.72
C ARG A 447 -8.66 -7.48 10.91
N ILE A 448 -8.82 -8.60 11.60
CA ILE A 448 -10.10 -9.27 11.90
C ILE A 448 -10.26 -9.43 13.41
N GLY A 449 -11.50 -9.62 13.88
CA GLY A 449 -11.86 -9.68 15.31
C GLY A 449 -12.03 -8.33 16.03
N PHE A 450 -11.64 -7.23 15.39
CA PHE A 450 -11.77 -5.85 15.88
C PHE A 450 -12.42 -4.98 14.81
N SER A 451 -13.22 -4.00 15.21
CA SER A 451 -13.77 -3.00 14.29
C SER A 451 -12.70 -2.04 13.76
N GLU A 452 -13.03 -1.26 12.73
CA GLU A 452 -12.12 -0.24 12.20
C GLU A 452 -11.74 0.81 13.26
N VAL A 453 -12.72 1.32 14.02
CA VAL A 453 -12.47 2.23 15.17
C VAL A 453 -11.51 1.61 16.17
N GLU A 454 -11.71 0.35 16.55
CA GLU A 454 -10.85 -0.33 17.54
C GLU A 454 -9.41 -0.51 17.05
N LEU A 455 -9.23 -0.80 15.76
CA LEU A 455 -7.89 -0.94 15.17
C LEU A 455 -7.17 0.41 15.08
N VAL A 456 -7.88 1.49 14.75
CA VAL A 456 -7.32 2.84 14.76
C VAL A 456 -7.01 3.27 16.19
N GLN A 457 -7.89 2.99 17.16
CA GLN A 457 -7.65 3.27 18.58
C GLN A 457 -6.44 2.50 19.11
N LYS A 458 -6.31 1.22 18.80
CA LYS A 458 -5.12 0.41 19.15
C LYS A 458 -3.83 1.04 18.60
N MET A 459 -3.86 1.52 17.35
CA MET A 459 -2.72 2.22 16.77
C MET A 459 -2.41 3.52 17.54
N ILE A 460 -3.41 4.34 17.84
CA ILE A 460 -3.25 5.58 18.61
C ILE A 460 -2.64 5.31 19.99
N ASP A 461 -3.20 4.36 20.73
CA ASP A 461 -2.77 4.04 22.09
C ASP A 461 -1.35 3.48 22.10
N GLY A 462 -1.05 2.55 21.19
CA GLY A 462 0.27 1.95 21.08
C GLY A 462 1.33 2.96 20.64
N VAL A 463 1.05 3.83 19.69
CA VAL A 463 1.98 4.90 19.27
C VAL A 463 2.18 5.91 20.39
N THR A 464 1.15 6.25 21.15
CA THR A 464 1.27 7.12 22.33
C THR A 464 2.27 6.54 23.34
N LYS A 465 2.22 5.23 23.58
CA LYS A 465 3.17 4.52 24.46
C LYS A 465 4.58 4.47 23.87
N ILE A 466 4.72 4.31 22.56
CA ILE A 466 6.03 4.38 21.88
C ILE A 466 6.66 5.77 22.03
N ILE A 467 5.88 6.84 21.88
CA ILE A 467 6.35 8.21 22.11
C ILE A 467 6.82 8.37 23.57
N ALA A 468 6.06 7.87 24.53
CA ALA A 468 6.45 7.94 25.95
C ALA A 468 7.77 7.18 26.23
N ILE A 469 7.98 6.02 25.60
CA ILE A 469 9.25 5.28 25.68
C ILE A 469 10.40 6.09 25.07
N GLU A 470 10.20 6.67 23.88
CA GLU A 470 11.19 7.52 23.23
C GLU A 470 11.57 8.73 24.11
N GLU A 471 10.59 9.41 24.71
CA GLU A 471 10.79 10.51 25.67
C GLU A 471 11.61 10.07 26.89
N MET A 472 11.30 8.90 27.46
CA MET A 472 12.07 8.34 28.60
C MET A 472 13.53 8.03 28.24
N LEU A 473 13.77 7.48 27.04
CA LEU A 473 15.12 7.17 26.57
C LEU A 473 15.94 8.44 26.31
N VAL A 474 15.29 9.52 25.83
CA VAL A 474 15.93 10.84 25.69
C VAL A 474 16.30 11.42 27.06
N ALA A 475 15.39 11.34 28.03
CA ALA A 475 15.60 11.91 29.36
C ALA A 475 16.60 11.13 30.23
N ASN A 476 16.84 9.84 29.94
CA ASN A 476 17.69 8.95 30.75
C ASN A 476 18.77 8.27 29.90
N PRO A 477 19.88 8.97 29.57
CA PRO A 477 20.99 8.38 28.83
C PRO A 477 21.56 7.15 29.57
N GLY A 478 21.34 5.95 29.02
CA GLY A 478 21.74 4.68 29.62
C GLY A 478 20.58 3.73 29.94
N MET A 479 19.34 4.22 29.95
CA MET A 479 18.16 3.37 30.00
C MET A 479 18.02 2.57 28.70
N THR A 480 17.71 1.28 28.81
CA THR A 480 17.43 0.42 27.65
C THR A 480 15.95 0.52 27.23
N PRO A 481 15.62 0.27 25.95
CA PRO A 481 14.21 0.23 25.50
C PRO A 481 13.34 -0.74 26.30
N MET A 482 13.88 -1.87 26.74
CA MET A 482 13.13 -2.85 27.53
C MET A 482 12.85 -2.36 28.96
N GLN A 483 13.78 -1.65 29.60
CA GLN A 483 13.53 -1.01 30.90
C GLN A 483 12.46 0.08 30.79
N ALA A 484 12.49 0.87 29.72
CA ALA A 484 11.45 1.87 29.46
C ALA A 484 10.09 1.21 29.18
N LEU A 485 10.07 0.13 28.39
CA LEU A 485 8.86 -0.64 28.11
C LEU A 485 8.20 -1.15 29.40
N GLU A 486 8.96 -1.74 30.33
CA GLU A 486 8.41 -2.23 31.61
C GLU A 486 7.84 -1.13 32.50
N LYS A 487 8.23 0.14 32.31
CA LYS A 487 7.64 1.27 33.03
C LYS A 487 6.36 1.80 32.38
N VAL A 488 6.17 1.56 31.09
CA VAL A 488 5.04 2.09 30.29
C VAL A 488 3.92 1.06 30.13
N LYS A 489 4.23 -0.24 30.22
CA LYS A 489 3.24 -1.30 30.40
C LYS A 489 2.44 -1.07 31.67
#